data_AF-A0A8T3X2N9-F1
#
_entry.id   AF-A0A8T3X2N9-F1
#
_cell.length_a   1.000
_cell.length_b   1.000
_cell.length_c   1.000
_cell.angle_alpha   90.00
_cell.angle_beta   90.00
_cell.angle_gamma   90.00
#
_symmetry.space_group_name_H-M   'P 1'
#
loop_
_entity.id
_entity.type
_entity.pdbx_description
1 polymer ?
#
loop_
_entity_poly.entity_id
_entity_poly.type
_entity_poly.pdbx_seq_one_letter_code
_entity_poly.pdbx_strand_id
1 'polypeptide(L)' 'MAKVAKEKIFTYVLAGAIAVLVAVLLWSLLQPAPDYYGASYERAKQSKLSDKCATPSGYTDAQWREHMGHHPDQYAECFK' A
#
# COMPACT_ATOMS: atom_id res chain seq x y z
N MET A 1 -28.34 -24.64 -41.98
CA MET A 1 -26.89 -24.42 -41.73
C MET A 1 -26.58 -23.12 -40.98
N ALA A 2 -27.27 -22.01 -41.24
CA ALA A 2 -27.02 -20.71 -40.57
C ALA A 2 -27.19 -20.72 -39.02
N LYS A 3 -28.15 -21.48 -38.48
CA LYS A 3 -28.39 -21.57 -37.03
C LYS A 3 -27.22 -22.20 -36.26
N VAL A 4 -26.68 -23.31 -36.78
CA VAL A 4 -25.55 -24.04 -36.19
C VAL A 4 -24.27 -23.21 -36.24
N ALA A 5 -24.06 -22.43 -37.31
CA ALA A 5 -22.93 -21.51 -37.40
C ALA A 5 -23.03 -20.39 -36.35
N LYS A 6 -24.22 -19.83 -36.13
CA LYS A 6 -24.47 -18.78 -35.14
C LYS A 6 -24.28 -19.27 -33.69
N GLU A 7 -24.73 -20.47 -33.37
CA GLU A 7 -24.51 -21.10 -32.05
C GLU A 7 -23.02 -21.37 -31.79
N LYS A 8 -22.28 -21.88 -32.78
CA LYS A 8 -20.84 -22.10 -32.64
C LYS A 8 -20.06 -20.79 -32.45
N ILE A 9 -20.40 -19.75 -33.20
CA ILE A 9 -19.79 -18.41 -33.06
C ILE A 9 -20.03 -17.87 -31.65
N PHE A 10 -21.26 -17.97 -31.14
CA PHE A 10 -21.57 -17.54 -29.78
C PHE A 10 -20.75 -18.29 -28.73
N THR A 11 -20.61 -19.62 -28.86
CA THR A 11 -19.79 -20.44 -27.96
C THR A 11 -18.32 -20.03 -27.99
N TYR A 12 -17.74 -19.75 -29.16
CA TYR A 12 -16.34 -19.31 -29.27
C TYR A 12 -16.13 -17.92 -28.65
N VAL A 13 -17.07 -16.99 -28.87
CA VAL A 13 -17.02 -15.66 -28.26
C VAL A 13 -17.10 -15.75 -26.74
N LEU A 14 -18.00 -16.59 -26.21
CA LEU A 14 -18.14 -16.79 -24.77
C LEU A 14 -16.88 -17.44 -24.16
N ALA A 15 -16.33 -18.46 -24.81
CA ALA A 15 -15.10 -19.11 -24.37
C ALA A 15 -13.90 -18.13 -24.37
N GLY A 16 -13.79 -17.28 -25.39
CA GLY A 16 -12.78 -16.23 -25.46
C GLY A 16 -12.92 -15.20 -24.35
N ALA A 17 -14.15 -14.76 -24.06
CA ALA A 17 -14.41 -13.82 -22.97
C ALA A 17 -14.02 -14.41 -21.60
N ILE A 18 -14.35 -15.69 -21.36
CA ILE A 18 -13.95 -16.39 -20.13
C ILE A 18 -12.43 -16.50 -20.03
N ALA A 19 -11.74 -16.84 -21.12
CA ALA A 19 -10.28 -16.93 -21.12
C ALA A 19 -9.59 -15.60 -20.77
N VAL A 20 -10.10 -14.49 -21.31
CA VAL A 20 -9.61 -13.13 -20.96
C VAL A 20 -9.85 -12.82 -19.48
N LEU A 21 -11.04 -13.12 -18.97
CA LEU A 21 -11.38 -12.94 -17.55
C LEU A 21 -10.44 -13.73 -16.63
N VAL A 22 -10.19 -15.00 -16.95
CA VAL A 22 -9.28 -15.86 -16.20
C VAL A 22 -7.85 -15.31 -16.25
N ALA A 23 -7.38 -14.84 -17.41
CA ALA A 23 -6.05 -14.25 -17.52
C ALA A 23 -5.89 -12.98 -16.67
N VAL A 24 -6.90 -12.11 -16.64
CA VAL A 24 -6.91 -10.90 -15.79
C VAL A 24 -6.89 -11.28 -14.31
N LEU A 25 -7.72 -12.25 -13.90
CA LEU A 25 -7.76 -12.71 -12.51
C LEU A 25 -6.42 -13.33 -12.08
N LEU A 26 -5.82 -14.18 -12.92
CA LEU A 26 -4.51 -14.74 -12.66
C LEU A 26 -3.44 -13.65 -12.58
N TRP A 27 -3.46 -12.68 -13.49
CA TRP A 27 -2.53 -11.54 -13.45
C TRP A 27 -2.64 -10.77 -12.13
N SER A 28 -3.85 -10.51 -11.65
CA SER A 28 -4.11 -9.85 -10.38
C SER A 28 -3.66 -10.67 -9.16
N LEU A 29 -3.91 -11.99 -9.17
CA LEU A 29 -3.51 -12.89 -8.07
C LEU A 29 -1.99 -13.14 -8.01
N LEU A 30 -1.31 -13.04 -9.15
CA LEU A 30 0.13 -13.20 -9.28
C LEU A 30 0.91 -11.90 -9.06
N GLN A 31 0.24 -10.75 -8.90
CA GLN A 31 0.94 -9.52 -8.52
C GLN A 31 1.55 -9.73 -7.12
N PRO A 32 2.85 -9.47 -6.92
CA PRO A 32 3.41 -9.42 -5.58
C PRO A 32 2.65 -8.34 -4.80
N ALA A 33 2.25 -8.67 -3.56
CA ALA A 33 1.63 -7.69 -2.69
C ALA A 33 2.58 -6.48 -2.58
N PRO A 34 2.15 -5.27 -2.95
CA PRO A 34 3.03 -4.13 -2.85
C PRO A 34 3.30 -3.89 -1.37
N ASP A 35 4.58 -3.82 -1.02
CA ASP A 35 5.10 -3.84 0.34
C ASP A 35 4.90 -2.47 1.05
N TYR A 36 3.72 -1.87 0.90
CA TYR A 36 3.39 -0.51 1.34
C TYR A 36 3.50 -0.37 2.85
N TYR A 37 3.14 -1.41 3.59
CA TYR A 37 3.06 -1.37 5.05
C TYR A 37 4.25 -2.05 5.75
N GLY A 38 4.72 -3.20 5.27
CA GLY A 38 5.78 -3.98 5.93
C GLY A 38 7.13 -3.26 5.94
N ALA A 39 7.61 -2.88 4.76
CA ALA A 39 8.90 -2.19 4.62
C ALA A 39 8.90 -0.80 5.28
N SER A 40 7.76 -0.09 5.26
CA SER A 40 7.62 1.22 5.89
C SER A 40 7.55 1.12 7.42
N TYR A 41 6.87 0.10 7.96
CA TYR A 41 6.76 -0.14 9.39
C TYR A 41 8.09 -0.56 10.02
N GLU A 42 8.85 -1.45 9.38
CA GLU A 42 10.19 -1.81 9.86
C GLU A 42 11.16 -0.63 9.81
N ARG A 43 11.12 0.17 8.73
CA ARG A 43 11.91 1.41 8.64
C ARG A 43 11.53 2.42 9.71
N ALA A 44 10.23 2.59 10.00
CA ALA A 44 9.75 3.48 11.05
C ALA A 44 10.17 3.00 12.47
N LYS A 45 10.21 1.69 12.69
CA LYS A 45 10.74 1.12 13.95
C LYS A 45 12.25 1.36 14.09
N GLN A 46 12.99 1.25 12.99
CA GLN A 46 14.44 1.51 12.95
C GLN A 46 14.78 3.00 13.01
N SER A 47 13.87 3.88 12.58
CA SER A 47 14.06 5.34 12.61
C SER A 47 13.71 5.98 13.96
N LYS A 48 13.49 5.19 15.02
CA LYS A 48 13.32 5.75 16.36
C LYS A 48 14.62 6.41 16.78
N LEU A 49 14.60 7.72 17.00
CA LEU A 49 15.71 8.41 17.63
C LEU A 49 15.97 7.81 19.00
N SER A 50 17.24 7.63 19.34
CA SER A 50 17.65 7.20 20.68
C SER A 50 17.18 8.17 21.76
N ASP A 51 17.14 9.46 21.42
CA ASP A 51 16.49 10.51 22.20
C ASP A 51 15.36 11.10 21.36
N LYS A 52 14.13 10.75 21.69
CA LYS A 52 12.93 11.24 21.00
C LYS A 52 12.63 12.72 21.28
N CYS A 53 13.26 13.31 22.29
CA CYS A 53 13.14 14.73 22.61
C CYS A 53 14.14 15.59 21.83
N ALA A 54 15.20 14.99 21.30
CA ALA A 54 16.18 15.68 20.46
C ALA A 54 15.59 16.01 19.08
N THR A 55 15.81 17.24 18.63
CA THR A 55 15.40 17.70 17.31
C THR A 55 16.10 16.91 16.21
N PRO A 56 15.37 16.23 15.30
CA PRO A 56 15.99 15.50 14.20
C PRO A 56 16.56 16.44 13.15
N SER A 57 17.57 15.98 12.41
CA SER A 57 18.13 16.71 11.28
C SER A 57 17.04 17.08 10.26
N GLY A 58 16.99 18.35 9.86
CA GLY A 58 15.99 18.87 8.92
C GLY A 58 14.78 19.54 9.59
N TYR A 59 14.67 19.48 10.92
CA TYR A 59 13.73 20.29 11.70
C TYR A 59 14.49 21.37 12.48
N THR A 60 13.83 22.52 12.69
CA THR A 60 14.22 23.45 13.76
C THR A 60 13.60 23.02 15.08
N ASP A 61 14.18 23.44 16.20
CA ASP A 61 13.63 23.14 17.53
C ASP A 61 12.18 23.60 17.69
N ALA A 62 11.82 24.75 17.09
CA ALA A 62 10.46 25.26 17.12
C ALA A 62 9.49 24.32 16.37
N GLN A 63 9.87 23.87 15.17
CA GLN A 63 9.06 22.94 14.37
C GLN A 63 8.93 21.58 15.03
N TRP A 64 10.01 21.09 15.66
CA TRP A 64 9.97 19.82 16.36
C TRP A 64 9.11 19.90 17.63
N ARG A 65 9.22 21.00 18.37
CA ARG A 65 8.38 21.28 19.54
C ARG A 65 6.89 21.38 19.18
N GLU A 66 6.55 22.00 18.05
CA GLU A 66 5.19 22.03 17.52
C GLU A 66 4.70 20.62 17.14
N HIS A 67 5.50 19.86 16.39
CA HIS A 67 5.18 18.47 16.03
C HIS A 67 4.91 17.59 17.25
N MET A 68 5.81 17.60 18.24
CA MET A 68 5.64 16.85 19.49
C MET A 68 4.37 17.27 20.25
N GLY A 69 3.95 18.52 20.14
CA GLY A 69 2.74 19.05 20.76
C GLY A 69 1.45 18.43 20.24
N HIS A 70 1.45 17.88 19.01
CA HIS A 70 0.31 17.13 18.46
C HIS A 70 0.22 15.69 18.98
N HIS A 71 1.27 15.18 19.63
CA HIS A 71 1.38 13.80 20.11
C HIS A 71 1.77 13.72 21.59
N PRO A 72 0.94 14.28 22.51
CA PRO A 72 1.26 14.35 23.94
C PRO A 72 1.36 12.96 24.61
N ASP A 73 0.71 11.93 24.05
CA ASP A 73 0.84 10.54 24.49
C ASP A 73 2.26 9.98 24.30
N GLN A 74 3.03 10.56 23.37
CA GLN A 74 4.37 10.09 23.01
C GLN A 74 5.48 10.99 23.53
N TYR A 75 5.23 12.28 23.72
CA TYR A 75 6.28 13.27 23.99
C TYR A 75 6.05 14.13 25.24
N ALA A 76 5.08 13.79 26.11
CA ALA A 76 4.82 14.58 27.33
C ALA A 76 6.06 14.80 28.20
N GLU A 77 7.00 13.85 28.22
CA GLU A 77 8.26 14.00 28.96
C GLU A 77 9.25 14.98 28.33
N CYS A 78 9.11 15.30 27.05
CA CYS A 78 10.01 16.20 26.32
C CYS A 78 9.72 17.68 26.57
N PHE A 79 8.64 18.00 27.30
CA PHE A 79 8.23 19.37 27.63
C PHE A 79 8.48 19.74 29.11
N LYS A 80 9.33 18.97 29.80
CA LYS A 80 9.68 19.18 31.20
C LYS A 80 10.87 20.11 31.38
#